data_AF-A0A7S0AQA1-F1
#
_entry.id   AF-A0A7S0AQA1-F1
#
_cell.length_a   1.000
_cell.length_b   1.000
_cell.length_c   1.000
_cell.angle_alpha   90.00
_cell.angle_beta   90.00
_cell.angle_gamma   90.00
#
_symmetry.space_group_name_H-M   'P 1'
#
loop_
_entity.id
_entity.type
_entity.pdbx_description
1 polymer ?
#
loop_
_entity_poly.entity_id
_entity_poly.type
_entity_poly.pdbx_seq_one_letter_code
_entity_poly.pdbx_strand_id
1 'polypeptide(L)'
;PDKQPRGMGRHAQPLFLLVQGRWEQEERHWRSAAEEDADNRRWPGEEGRRREAAPPGSPAQAASEPQAEAARGKAGRQQSSAESFRSCYEEAVACEARAREQRRRLEEEARRRQREAASAGWAEELLVSVSDSMGSICTVVAERTWLVADVKGMLEARERVPRERQRLQLGGKDVDDLEPLGSLPVPAGQPIDFLLVFVVDKYCKFDLFMKELQFSWRALQYASPAFRANRGIIRLAMEQDWRALELASPELRADRDLVRMALEQDGLALERVPLEVRNERPLVLAAVQQNWQALRFATVRLRGDRDLVWAAVLQSTDALQFATKELRADRTLLMDAVQRNGLALRYASEGLRADRDLALKAVRQEAKALEHVSQALTQNPSFVKALRGRGEAVHLFGDWESEARRSAEKELFDQYNPFV
;
A
#
# COMPACT_ATOMS: atom_id res chain seq x y z
N PRO A 1 -10.98 6.98 16.07
CA PRO A 1 -12.37 6.73 16.50
C PRO A 1 -13.17 6.07 15.38
N ASP A 2 -13.36 4.76 15.53
CA ASP A 2 -14.22 3.91 14.70
C ASP A 2 -15.65 4.45 14.63
N LYS A 3 -16.17 4.54 13.40
CA LYS A 3 -17.57 4.30 12.98
C LYS A 3 -17.68 4.61 11.49
N GLN A 4 -17.53 3.58 10.63
CA GLN A 4 -18.13 3.62 9.29
C GLN A 4 -19.64 3.36 9.43
N PRO A 5 -20.52 4.19 8.86
CA PRO A 5 -21.92 3.82 8.73
C PRO A 5 -22.06 2.80 7.58
N ARG A 6 -22.61 1.63 7.92
CA ARG A 6 -23.11 0.65 6.95
C ARG A 6 -24.41 1.19 6.32
N GLY A 7 -24.45 1.19 4.99
CA GLY A 7 -25.67 1.20 4.21
C GLY A 7 -26.25 2.57 3.88
N MET A 8 -25.83 3.15 2.75
CA MET A 8 -26.71 3.93 1.87
C MET A 8 -26.24 3.76 0.43
N GLY A 9 -27.21 3.56 -0.46
CA GLY A 9 -27.03 3.23 -1.86
C GLY A 9 -26.36 4.32 -2.69
N ARG A 10 -25.97 3.90 -3.89
CA ARG A 10 -25.40 4.67 -5.00
C ARG A 10 -25.87 6.13 -5.07
N HIS A 11 -25.11 7.05 -4.49
CA HIS A 11 -24.94 8.42 -4.98
C HIS A 11 -23.55 8.87 -4.57
N ALA A 12 -22.57 8.68 -5.46
CA ALA A 12 -21.29 9.35 -5.37
C ALA A 12 -21.51 10.84 -5.65
N GLN A 13 -21.81 11.61 -4.61
CA GLN A 13 -21.58 13.05 -4.65
C GLN A 13 -20.12 13.28 -4.32
N PRO A 14 -19.33 13.92 -5.19
CA PRO A 14 -17.93 14.16 -4.88
C PRO A 14 -17.85 15.24 -3.80
N LEU A 15 -17.16 14.92 -2.71
CA LEU A 15 -16.64 15.81 -1.65
C LEU A 15 -15.73 16.96 -2.18
N PHE A 16 -15.70 17.15 -3.50
CA PHE A 16 -14.85 18.05 -4.27
C PHE A 16 -15.31 19.51 -4.22
N LEU A 17 -16.59 19.78 -3.93
CA LEU A 17 -17.17 21.12 -4.01
C LEU A 17 -17.17 21.93 -2.70
N LEU A 18 -17.05 21.28 -1.54
CA LEU A 18 -17.03 21.97 -0.23
C LEU A 18 -15.65 22.53 0.15
N VAL A 19 -14.64 22.17 -0.64
CA VAL A 19 -13.26 22.61 -0.46
C VAL A 19 -13.14 23.99 -1.11
N GLN A 20 -13.31 24.19 -2.42
CA GLN A 20 -13.11 25.50 -3.09
C GLN A 20 -13.67 26.76 -2.37
N GLY A 21 -14.90 26.74 -1.85
CA GLY A 21 -15.51 27.92 -1.22
C GLY A 21 -14.88 28.38 0.11
N ARG A 22 -14.23 27.47 0.86
CA ARG A 22 -13.44 27.85 2.06
C ARG A 22 -12.07 28.44 1.69
N TRP A 23 -11.57 28.18 0.49
CA TRP A 23 -10.16 28.38 0.14
C TRP A 23 -9.90 29.80 -0.33
N GLU A 24 -10.86 30.45 -0.98
CA GLU A 24 -10.77 31.88 -1.31
C GLU A 24 -10.87 32.81 -0.09
N GLN A 25 -11.47 32.33 1.02
CA GLN A 25 -11.53 33.08 2.29
C GLN A 25 -10.23 32.90 3.09
N GLU A 26 -9.70 31.67 3.16
CA GLU A 26 -8.40 31.42 3.78
C GLU A 26 -7.26 32.09 2.99
N GLU A 27 -7.27 32.08 1.66
CA GLU A 27 -6.25 32.76 0.83
C GLU A 27 -6.20 34.28 1.07
N ARG A 28 -7.35 34.94 1.30
CA ARG A 28 -7.39 36.35 1.70
C ARG A 28 -6.81 36.59 3.09
N HIS A 29 -7.09 35.68 4.03
CA HIS A 29 -6.57 35.74 5.40
C HIS A 29 -5.05 35.57 5.41
N TRP A 30 -4.52 34.66 4.59
CA TRP A 30 -3.08 34.38 4.52
C TRP A 30 -2.28 35.38 3.68
N ARG A 31 -2.86 36.03 2.65
CA ARG A 31 -2.20 37.16 1.99
C ARG A 31 -1.97 38.31 2.95
N SER A 32 -2.94 38.59 3.83
CA SER A 32 -2.81 39.60 4.89
C SER A 32 -1.74 39.21 5.92
N ALA A 33 -1.68 37.94 6.32
CA ALA A 33 -0.67 37.45 7.29
C ALA A 33 0.75 37.37 6.69
N ALA A 34 0.88 37.05 5.39
CA ALA A 34 2.16 36.99 4.70
C ALA A 34 2.75 38.39 4.39
N GLU A 35 1.90 39.41 4.24
CA GLU A 35 2.34 40.81 4.16
C GLU A 35 2.84 41.32 5.52
N GLU A 36 2.26 40.86 6.64
CA GLU A 36 2.77 41.15 7.99
C GLU A 36 4.08 40.40 8.33
N ASP A 37 4.24 39.14 7.87
CA ASP A 37 5.44 38.33 8.10
C ASP A 37 6.65 38.72 7.21
N ALA A 38 6.43 39.40 6.08
CA ALA A 38 7.49 39.85 5.19
C ALA A 38 8.40 40.92 5.84
N ASP A 39 7.86 41.70 6.78
CA ASP A 39 8.60 42.71 7.55
C ASP A 39 9.41 42.12 8.72
N ASN A 40 9.13 40.88 9.13
CA ASN A 40 9.75 40.26 10.30
C ASN A 40 10.73 39.14 9.93
N ARG A 41 11.64 39.42 8.99
CA ARG A 41 12.79 38.54 8.74
C ARG A 41 13.84 38.67 9.85
N ARG A 42 13.73 37.82 10.88
CA ARG A 42 14.87 37.38 11.69
C ARG A 42 14.67 35.94 12.16
N TRP A 43 15.47 35.02 11.60
CA TRP A 43 15.60 33.66 12.11
C TRP A 43 16.43 33.69 13.40
N PRO A 44 16.01 32.99 14.49
CA PRO A 44 16.77 32.95 15.73
C PRO A 44 17.95 31.99 15.58
N GLY A 45 19.09 32.53 15.15
CA GLY A 45 20.34 31.76 15.01
C GLY A 45 21.63 32.58 14.98
N GLU A 46 21.55 33.92 14.98
CA GLU A 46 22.73 34.80 14.79
C GLU A 46 23.09 35.70 15.97
N GLU A 47 22.63 35.43 17.19
CA GLU A 47 23.14 36.15 18.37
C GLU A 47 24.26 35.37 19.08
N GLY A 48 25.40 35.31 18.41
CA GLY A 48 26.68 34.99 19.03
C GLY A 48 27.37 36.27 19.54
N ARG A 49 27.58 36.33 20.85
CA ARG A 49 28.48 37.25 21.59
C ARG A 49 28.01 38.70 21.78
N ARG A 50 27.25 38.93 22.85
CA ARG A 50 27.55 40.01 23.81
C ARG A 50 27.39 39.49 25.23
N ARG A 51 28.49 39.49 25.98
CA ARG A 51 28.50 39.33 27.43
C ARG A 51 28.03 40.66 28.01
N GLU A 52 26.85 40.69 28.61
CA GLU A 52 26.49 41.72 29.58
C GLU A 52 26.09 41.02 30.88
N ALA A 53 26.76 41.42 31.96
CA ALA A 53 26.64 40.87 33.29
C ALA A 53 25.28 41.25 33.90
N ALA A 54 24.58 40.28 34.48
CA ALA A 54 23.39 40.50 35.30
C ALA A 54 23.74 40.37 36.81
N PRO A 55 23.09 41.16 37.69
CA PRO A 55 23.45 41.27 39.11
C PRO A 55 22.94 40.09 39.96
N PRO A 56 23.50 39.86 41.17
CA PRO A 56 23.19 38.68 41.96
C PRO A 56 21.94 38.88 42.82
N GLY A 57 21.05 37.88 42.86
CA GLY A 57 19.96 37.85 43.83
C GLY A 57 18.92 36.76 43.60
N SER A 58 19.00 35.70 44.43
CA SER A 58 17.89 34.85 44.89
C SER A 58 17.50 33.61 44.06
N PRO A 59 17.05 32.52 44.72
CA PRO A 59 17.79 31.26 44.69
C PRO A 59 17.19 30.17 43.80
N ALA A 60 18.10 29.30 43.34
CA ALA A 60 17.86 28.09 42.58
C ALA A 60 16.84 27.16 43.24
N GLN A 61 15.79 26.82 42.52
CA GLN A 61 15.09 25.55 42.69
C GLN A 61 15.74 24.55 41.73
N ALA A 62 16.41 23.56 42.31
CA ALA A 62 17.00 22.44 41.60
C ALA A 62 15.90 21.64 40.89
N ALA A 63 15.80 21.79 39.57
CA ALA A 63 15.07 20.85 38.73
C ALA A 63 15.86 19.54 38.69
N SER A 64 15.21 18.46 39.12
CA SER A 64 15.75 17.10 39.18
C SER A 64 16.33 16.64 37.83
N GLU A 65 17.53 16.06 37.86
CA GLU A 65 18.28 15.46 36.73
C GLU A 65 17.46 14.63 35.70
N PRO A 66 16.40 13.85 36.05
CA PRO A 66 15.61 13.13 35.06
C PRO A 66 14.83 14.01 34.06
N GLN A 67 14.48 15.26 34.44
CA GLN A 67 13.79 16.18 33.53
C GLN A 67 14.75 16.88 32.56
N ALA A 68 16.00 17.09 32.97
CA ALA A 68 17.05 17.65 32.13
C ALA A 68 17.54 16.64 31.08
N GLU A 69 17.59 15.34 31.40
CA GLU A 69 17.88 14.27 30.42
C GLU A 69 16.74 14.07 29.42
N ALA A 70 15.47 14.13 29.85
CA ALA A 70 14.32 14.08 28.95
C ALA A 70 14.26 15.30 28.02
N ALA A 71 14.62 16.49 28.51
CA ALA A 71 14.74 17.71 27.69
C ALA A 71 15.93 17.65 26.72
N ARG A 72 17.08 17.11 27.14
CA ARG A 72 18.25 16.84 26.26
C ARG A 72 17.94 15.79 25.20
N GLY A 73 17.17 14.75 25.52
CA GLY A 73 16.71 13.74 24.56
C GLY A 73 15.71 14.29 23.54
N LYS A 74 14.82 15.22 23.95
CA LYS A 74 13.92 15.94 23.05
C LYS A 74 14.67 16.96 22.17
N ALA A 75 15.60 17.72 22.74
CA ALA A 75 16.43 18.67 22.01
C ALA A 75 17.39 17.97 21.02
N GLY A 76 17.96 16.82 21.40
CA GLY A 76 18.78 15.99 20.53
C GLY A 76 17.99 15.33 19.39
N ARG A 77 16.75 14.88 19.64
CA ARG A 77 15.83 14.45 18.56
C ARG A 77 15.45 15.60 17.64
N GLN A 78 15.17 16.78 18.18
CA GLN A 78 14.80 17.98 17.40
C GLN A 78 15.97 18.52 16.57
N GLN A 79 17.21 18.49 17.07
CA GLN A 79 18.41 18.83 16.30
C GLN A 79 18.72 17.80 15.22
N SER A 80 18.63 16.49 15.51
CA SER A 80 18.81 15.45 14.49
C SER A 80 17.72 15.50 13.40
N SER A 81 16.50 15.88 13.80
CA SER A 81 15.38 16.14 12.89
C SER A 81 15.72 17.32 11.99
N ALA A 82 16.16 18.47 12.54
CA ALA A 82 16.47 19.67 11.76
C ALA A 82 17.63 19.48 10.77
N GLU A 83 18.68 18.74 11.16
CA GLU A 83 19.79 18.38 10.27
C GLU A 83 19.35 17.37 9.20
N SER A 84 18.51 16.38 9.57
CA SER A 84 17.86 15.47 8.61
C SER A 84 16.97 16.24 7.62
N PHE A 85 16.23 17.25 8.08
CA PHE A 85 15.42 18.13 7.24
C PHE A 85 16.26 18.96 6.27
N ARG A 86 17.40 19.51 6.72
CA ARG A 86 18.31 20.29 5.85
C ARG A 86 19.02 19.41 4.83
N SER A 87 19.44 18.20 5.24
CA SER A 87 19.98 17.20 4.33
C SER A 87 18.93 16.76 3.30
N CYS A 88 17.69 16.53 3.72
CA CYS A 88 16.58 16.26 2.81
C CYS A 88 16.27 17.45 1.88
N TYR A 89 16.42 18.70 2.35
CA TYR A 89 16.28 19.91 1.54
C TYR A 89 17.31 19.96 0.42
N GLU A 90 18.59 19.82 0.77
CA GLU A 90 19.69 19.88 -0.19
C GLU A 90 19.63 18.70 -1.17
N GLU A 91 19.29 17.50 -0.68
CA GLU A 91 19.03 16.34 -1.54
C GLU A 91 17.80 16.51 -2.41
N ALA A 92 16.72 17.17 -1.94
CA ALA A 92 15.53 17.39 -2.74
C ALA A 92 15.73 18.37 -3.86
N VAL A 93 16.40 19.49 -3.61
CA VAL A 93 16.78 20.45 -4.65
C VAL A 93 17.75 19.80 -5.64
N ALA A 94 18.74 19.05 -5.17
CA ALA A 94 19.67 18.32 -6.04
C ALA A 94 19.00 17.17 -6.81
N CYS A 95 18.00 16.50 -6.21
CA CYS A 95 17.21 15.47 -6.86
C CYS A 95 16.30 16.08 -7.92
N GLU A 96 15.70 17.24 -7.65
CA GLU A 96 14.89 17.98 -8.63
C GLU A 96 15.76 18.46 -9.81
N ALA A 97 16.96 18.98 -9.55
CA ALA A 97 17.90 19.33 -10.61
C ALA A 97 18.32 18.11 -11.44
N ARG A 98 18.66 16.98 -10.79
CA ARG A 98 19.03 15.72 -11.46
C ARG A 98 17.86 15.12 -12.24
N ALA A 99 16.66 15.13 -11.67
CA ALA A 99 15.44 14.63 -12.30
C ALA A 99 15.05 15.50 -13.50
N ARG A 100 15.19 16.84 -13.40
CA ARG A 100 15.03 17.76 -14.54
C ARG A 100 16.04 17.44 -15.65
N GLU A 101 17.31 17.25 -15.31
CA GLU A 101 18.34 16.96 -16.30
C GLU A 101 18.17 15.57 -16.93
N GLN A 102 17.89 14.53 -16.14
CA GLN A 102 17.58 13.19 -16.64
C GLN A 102 16.33 13.19 -17.50
N ARG A 103 15.26 13.88 -17.07
CA ARG A 103 14.04 14.03 -17.88
C ARG A 103 14.33 14.75 -19.18
N ARG A 104 15.15 15.81 -19.17
CA ARG A 104 15.58 16.48 -20.41
C ARG A 104 16.32 15.52 -21.34
N ARG A 105 17.24 14.70 -20.83
CA ARG A 105 17.97 13.69 -21.62
C ARG A 105 17.02 12.61 -22.17
N LEU A 106 16.11 12.09 -21.37
CA LEU A 106 15.13 11.09 -21.80
C LEU A 106 14.15 11.66 -22.81
N GLU A 107 13.72 12.91 -22.64
CA GLU A 107 12.91 13.64 -23.63
C GLU A 107 13.71 13.84 -24.93
N GLU A 108 14.98 14.21 -24.87
CA GLU A 108 15.86 14.34 -26.05
C GLU A 108 16.05 12.99 -26.78
N GLU A 109 16.25 11.89 -26.03
CA GLU A 109 16.36 10.54 -26.60
C GLU A 109 15.04 10.05 -27.20
N ALA A 110 13.91 10.28 -26.51
CA ALA A 110 12.58 9.99 -27.01
C ALA A 110 12.29 10.78 -28.29
N ARG A 111 12.64 12.07 -28.32
CA ARG A 111 12.57 12.93 -29.51
C ARG A 111 13.43 12.41 -30.65
N ARG A 112 14.62 11.86 -30.37
CA ARG A 112 15.47 11.24 -31.40
C ARG A 112 14.80 9.99 -31.99
N ARG A 113 14.31 9.09 -31.13
CA ARG A 113 13.57 7.89 -31.54
C ARG A 113 12.30 8.23 -32.32
N GLN A 114 11.62 9.31 -31.95
CA GLN A 114 10.45 9.83 -32.68
C GLN A 114 10.81 10.34 -34.07
N ARG A 115 11.90 11.11 -34.23
CA ARG A 115 12.35 11.57 -35.56
C ARG A 115 12.72 10.40 -36.46
N GLU A 116 13.34 9.37 -35.90
CA GLU A 116 13.63 8.12 -36.60
C GLU A 116 12.33 7.40 -37.00
N ALA A 117 11.33 7.30 -36.11
CA ALA A 117 10.04 6.65 -36.39
C ALA A 117 9.13 7.44 -37.36
N ALA A 118 9.10 8.77 -37.27
CA ALA A 118 8.33 9.63 -38.19
C ALA A 118 8.86 9.55 -39.63
N SER A 119 10.17 9.32 -39.81
CA SER A 119 10.74 9.08 -41.13
C SER A 119 10.32 7.75 -41.77
N ALA A 120 9.68 6.85 -41.01
CA ALA A 120 9.13 5.57 -41.47
C ALA A 120 7.65 5.63 -41.91
N GLY A 121 7.00 6.81 -41.93
CA GLY A 121 5.87 7.08 -42.81
C GLY A 121 4.44 6.77 -42.33
N TRP A 122 4.10 6.95 -41.05
CA TRP A 122 2.71 6.85 -40.56
C TRP A 122 2.38 7.97 -39.56
N ALA A 123 1.97 9.14 -40.07
CA ALA A 123 1.44 10.23 -39.25
C ALA A 123 -0.10 10.09 -39.16
N GLU A 124 -0.57 9.24 -38.27
CA GLU A 124 -1.98 9.27 -37.85
C GLU A 124 -2.19 10.39 -36.84
N GLU A 125 -3.22 11.21 -37.07
CA GLU A 125 -3.62 12.29 -36.17
C GLU A 125 -4.57 11.76 -35.08
N LEU A 126 -4.33 12.16 -33.84
CA LEU A 126 -5.17 11.90 -32.68
C LEU A 126 -5.78 13.21 -32.19
N LEU A 127 -7.06 13.15 -31.80
CA LEU A 127 -7.70 14.28 -31.13
C LEU A 127 -7.43 14.16 -29.63
N VAL A 128 -6.82 15.17 -29.02
CA VAL A 128 -6.58 15.24 -27.57
C VAL A 128 -7.46 16.34 -27.00
N SER A 129 -8.26 16.01 -26.00
CA SER A 129 -9.04 16.97 -25.22
C SER A 129 -8.47 17.07 -23.82
N VAL A 130 -8.29 18.28 -23.31
CA VAL A 130 -7.89 18.54 -21.93
C VAL A 130 -9.03 19.26 -21.24
N SER A 131 -9.49 18.71 -20.13
CA SER A 131 -10.58 19.23 -19.30
C SER A 131 -10.14 19.43 -17.85
N ASP A 132 -10.78 20.32 -17.11
CA ASP A 132 -10.68 20.41 -15.66
C ASP A 132 -12.05 20.14 -15.01
N SER A 133 -12.19 20.42 -13.71
CA SER A 133 -13.47 20.28 -12.99
C SER A 133 -14.55 21.27 -13.43
N MET A 134 -14.19 22.31 -14.19
CA MET A 134 -15.08 23.38 -14.64
C MET A 134 -15.50 23.21 -16.10
N GLY A 135 -14.77 22.44 -16.90
CA GLY A 135 -15.14 22.09 -18.28
C GLY A 135 -13.95 21.74 -19.17
N SER A 136 -14.19 21.78 -20.49
CA SER A 136 -13.13 21.58 -21.49
C SER A 136 -12.25 22.83 -21.57
N ILE A 137 -10.96 22.69 -21.35
CA ILE A 137 -9.97 23.77 -21.44
C ILE A 137 -9.57 23.96 -22.90
N CYS A 138 -9.08 22.88 -23.54
CA CYS A 138 -8.65 22.93 -24.93
C CYS A 138 -8.75 21.58 -25.62
N THR A 139 -8.91 21.61 -26.94
CA THR A 139 -8.82 20.43 -27.80
C THR A 139 -7.77 20.70 -28.86
N VAL A 140 -6.89 19.74 -29.08
CA VAL A 140 -5.74 19.85 -29.99
C VAL A 140 -5.61 18.57 -30.80
N VAL A 141 -5.27 18.72 -32.08
CA VAL A 141 -4.85 17.60 -32.92
C VAL A 141 -3.37 17.35 -32.65
N ALA A 142 -3.06 16.16 -32.15
CA ALA A 142 -1.71 15.73 -31.81
C ALA A 142 -1.34 14.49 -32.62
N GLU A 143 -0.06 14.31 -32.93
CA GLU A 143 0.39 13.10 -33.62
C GLU A 143 0.48 11.93 -32.61
N ARG A 144 0.32 10.67 -33.07
CA ARG A 144 0.54 9.49 -32.21
C ARG A 144 1.92 9.45 -31.54
N THR A 145 2.88 10.13 -32.16
CA THR A 145 4.27 10.25 -31.73
C THR A 145 4.46 11.24 -30.58
N TRP A 146 3.53 12.17 -30.35
CA TRP A 146 3.65 13.17 -29.27
C TRP A 146 3.80 12.49 -27.91
N LEU A 147 4.59 13.09 -27.03
CA LEU A 147 4.63 12.72 -25.62
C LEU A 147 3.55 13.49 -24.85
N VAL A 148 3.16 12.96 -23.70
CA VAL A 148 2.36 13.72 -22.73
C VAL A 148 3.08 15.01 -22.31
N ALA A 149 4.42 15.03 -22.28
CA ALA A 149 5.22 16.24 -22.09
C ALA A 149 4.95 17.34 -23.13
N ASP A 150 4.66 16.98 -24.38
CA ASP A 150 4.35 17.94 -25.44
C ASP A 150 2.95 18.54 -25.26
N VAL A 151 1.98 17.73 -24.82
CA VAL A 151 0.66 18.21 -24.39
C VAL A 151 0.80 19.20 -23.23
N LYS A 152 1.65 18.89 -22.23
CA LYS A 152 1.91 19.82 -21.13
C LYS A 152 2.59 21.12 -21.58
N GLY A 153 3.56 21.02 -22.49
CA GLY A 153 4.21 22.18 -23.08
C GLY A 153 3.25 23.07 -23.85
N MET A 154 2.30 22.47 -24.57
CA MET A 154 1.24 23.18 -25.27
C MET A 154 0.31 23.89 -24.27
N LEU A 155 -0.11 23.23 -23.19
CA LEU A 155 -0.90 23.84 -22.13
C LEU A 155 -0.18 25.01 -21.47
N GLU A 156 1.14 24.90 -21.26
CA GLU A 156 1.95 25.97 -20.71
C GLU A 156 2.03 27.17 -21.66
N ALA A 157 2.25 26.92 -22.96
CA ALA A 157 2.32 27.97 -23.97
C ALA A 157 0.98 28.69 -24.16
N ARG A 158 -0.14 27.96 -24.10
CA ARG A 158 -1.48 28.46 -24.41
C ARG A 158 -2.21 29.03 -23.19
N GLU A 159 -2.24 28.27 -22.11
CA GLU A 159 -3.02 28.58 -20.90
C GLU A 159 -2.15 29.19 -19.78
N ARG A 160 -0.83 29.34 -20.02
CA ARG A 160 0.14 29.89 -19.05
C ARG A 160 0.19 29.15 -17.72
N VAL A 161 -0.17 27.87 -17.73
CA VAL A 161 -0.05 26.98 -16.57
C VAL A 161 1.34 26.39 -16.58
N PRO A 162 2.23 26.68 -15.61
CA PRO A 162 3.58 26.10 -15.59
C PRO A 162 3.52 24.57 -15.55
N ARG A 163 4.43 23.89 -16.23
CA ARG A 163 4.45 22.40 -16.30
C ARG A 163 4.42 21.73 -14.94
N GLU A 164 5.09 22.30 -13.92
CA GLU A 164 5.10 21.71 -12.57
C GLU A 164 3.72 21.75 -11.89
N ARG A 165 2.83 22.63 -12.34
CA ARG A 165 1.45 22.75 -11.85
C ARG A 165 0.47 21.85 -12.60
N GLN A 166 0.92 21.17 -13.65
CA GLN A 166 0.09 20.35 -14.51
C GLN A 166 0.21 18.86 -14.16
N ARG A 167 -0.86 18.32 -13.57
CA ARG A 167 -1.01 16.88 -13.37
C ARG A 167 -2.10 16.36 -14.30
N LEU A 168 -1.70 15.70 -15.38
CA LEU A 168 -2.61 15.12 -16.36
C LEU A 168 -2.99 13.70 -15.95
N GLN A 169 -4.30 13.43 -15.93
CA GLN A 169 -4.85 12.13 -15.60
C GLN A 169 -5.68 11.56 -16.75
N LEU A 170 -5.56 10.26 -16.98
CA LEU A 170 -6.39 9.49 -17.91
C LEU A 170 -7.09 8.39 -17.11
N GLY A 171 -8.42 8.35 -17.11
CA GLY A 171 -9.19 7.38 -16.33
C GLY A 171 -8.90 7.40 -14.82
N GLY A 172 -8.57 8.58 -14.27
CA GLY A 172 -8.24 8.77 -12.85
C GLY A 172 -6.83 8.34 -12.44
N LYS A 173 -5.95 7.99 -13.39
CA LYS A 173 -4.54 7.68 -13.15
C LYS A 173 -3.64 8.77 -13.71
N ASP A 174 -2.58 9.10 -12.97
CA ASP A 174 -1.54 10.00 -13.45
C ASP A 174 -0.82 9.36 -14.65
N VAL A 175 -0.61 10.14 -15.70
CA VAL A 175 0.10 9.68 -16.90
C VAL A 175 1.52 10.23 -16.89
N ASP A 176 2.50 9.38 -17.24
CA ASP A 176 3.90 9.78 -17.30
C ASP A 176 4.13 10.74 -18.48
N ASP A 177 4.98 11.74 -18.25
CA ASP A 177 5.33 12.75 -19.24
C ASP A 177 6.05 12.16 -20.45
N LEU A 178 6.76 11.04 -20.27
CA LEU A 178 7.49 10.32 -21.33
C LEU A 178 6.63 9.30 -22.09
N GLU A 179 5.38 9.10 -21.69
CA GLU A 179 4.47 8.18 -22.37
C GLU A 179 4.04 8.76 -23.72
N PRO A 180 4.23 8.04 -24.84
CA PRO A 180 3.68 8.45 -26.13
C PRO A 180 2.15 8.42 -26.14
N LEU A 181 1.51 9.35 -26.84
CA LEU A 181 0.05 9.35 -26.95
C LEU A 181 -0.49 8.09 -27.63
N GLY A 182 0.26 7.53 -28.59
CA GLY A 182 -0.12 6.33 -29.32
C GLY A 182 -0.12 5.03 -28.51
N SER A 183 0.55 4.97 -27.35
CA SER A 183 0.59 3.80 -26.45
C SER A 183 -0.46 3.86 -25.34
N LEU A 184 -1.18 4.98 -25.22
CA LEU A 184 -2.22 5.13 -24.20
C LEU A 184 -3.39 4.18 -24.46
N PRO A 185 -4.04 3.66 -23.40
CA PRO A 185 -5.12 2.68 -23.50
C PRO A 185 -6.44 3.34 -23.91
N VAL A 186 -6.48 3.97 -25.09
CA VAL A 186 -7.65 4.64 -25.66
C VAL A 186 -8.11 3.87 -26.90
N PRO A 187 -9.42 3.59 -27.06
CA PRO A 187 -9.94 2.93 -28.25
C PRO A 187 -9.61 3.70 -29.53
N ALA A 188 -9.24 2.98 -30.60
CA ALA A 188 -8.90 3.60 -31.88
C ALA A 188 -10.06 4.47 -32.41
N GLY A 189 -9.76 5.73 -32.74
CA GLY A 189 -10.73 6.70 -33.25
C GLY A 189 -11.50 7.50 -32.20
N GLN A 190 -11.26 7.27 -30.90
CA GLN A 190 -11.79 8.14 -29.83
C GLN A 190 -10.79 9.24 -29.44
N PRO A 191 -11.28 10.42 -29.01
CA PRO A 191 -10.41 11.44 -28.45
C PRO A 191 -9.76 10.97 -27.15
N ILE A 192 -8.52 11.39 -26.93
CA ILE A 192 -7.83 11.20 -25.65
C ILE A 192 -8.27 12.32 -24.71
N ASP A 193 -9.11 11.99 -23.74
CA ASP A 193 -9.63 12.93 -22.76
C ASP A 193 -8.76 12.95 -21.49
N PHE A 194 -7.89 13.95 -21.38
CA PHE A 194 -7.14 14.22 -20.15
C PHE A 194 -7.93 15.08 -19.18
N LEU A 195 -7.83 14.74 -17.89
CA LEU A 195 -8.22 15.59 -16.79
C LEU A 195 -6.97 16.31 -16.25
N LEU A 196 -6.96 17.63 -16.33
CA LEU A 196 -5.95 18.49 -15.72
C LEU A 196 -6.32 18.73 -14.25
N VAL A 197 -5.46 18.25 -13.36
CA VAL A 197 -5.51 18.56 -11.94
C VAL A 197 -4.47 19.64 -11.65
N PHE A 198 -4.92 20.83 -11.27
CA PHE A 198 -4.06 21.94 -10.91
C PHE A 198 -3.36 21.68 -9.57
N VAL A 199 -2.03 21.73 -9.59
CA VAL A 199 -1.25 21.70 -8.35
C VAL A 199 -1.04 23.12 -7.85
N VAL A 200 -1.51 23.39 -6.63
CA VAL A 200 -1.41 24.71 -5.99
C VAL A 200 0.06 25.03 -5.68
N ASP A 201 0.42 26.31 -5.77
CA ASP A 201 1.80 26.79 -5.56
C ASP A 201 2.46 26.30 -4.27
N LYS A 202 1.69 26.21 -3.18
CA LYS A 202 2.21 25.72 -1.89
C LYS A 202 2.68 24.26 -1.92
N TYR A 203 2.20 23.46 -2.87
CA TYR A 203 2.61 22.07 -3.09
C TYR A 203 3.69 21.91 -4.16
N CYS A 204 4.11 23.03 -4.77
CA CYS A 204 5.23 23.11 -5.70
C CYS A 204 6.48 23.72 -5.04
N LYS A 205 6.28 24.55 -4.01
CA LYS A 205 7.37 25.19 -3.25
C LYS A 205 7.77 24.31 -2.06
N PHE A 206 9.04 23.91 -2.01
CA PHE A 206 9.55 22.99 -0.99
C PHE A 206 9.26 23.46 0.44
N ASP A 207 9.55 24.72 0.79
CA ASP A 207 9.40 25.21 2.16
C ASP A 207 7.96 25.15 2.67
N LEU A 208 7.00 25.49 1.82
CA LEU A 208 5.57 25.43 2.16
C LEU A 208 5.09 23.99 2.21
N PHE A 209 5.52 23.17 1.25
CA PHE A 209 5.18 21.76 1.21
C PHE A 209 5.71 21.00 2.43
N MET A 210 6.95 21.24 2.84
CA MET A 210 7.55 20.55 3.98
C MET A 210 6.89 20.93 5.31
N LYS A 211 6.44 22.18 5.47
CA LYS A 211 5.64 22.58 6.63
C LYS A 211 4.35 21.76 6.70
N GLU A 212 3.65 21.60 5.59
CA GLU A 212 2.41 20.81 5.52
C GLU A 212 2.68 19.31 5.75
N LEU A 213 3.78 18.80 5.19
CA LEU A 213 4.17 17.40 5.32
C LEU A 213 4.47 17.02 6.77
N GLN A 214 5.01 17.94 7.58
CA GLN A 214 5.22 17.72 9.01
C GLN A 214 3.92 17.44 9.79
N PHE A 215 2.79 17.98 9.33
CA PHE A 215 1.50 17.77 9.98
C PHE A 215 0.72 16.60 9.38
N SER A 216 0.90 16.32 8.09
CA SER A 216 0.14 15.29 7.40
C SER A 216 0.86 14.76 6.16
N TRP A 217 1.20 13.47 6.20
CA TRP A 217 1.70 12.73 5.04
C TRP A 217 0.78 12.82 3.81
N ARG A 218 -0.53 13.04 4.01
CA ARG A 218 -1.52 13.18 2.91
C ARG A 218 -1.27 14.39 2.03
N ALA A 219 -0.46 15.37 2.46
CA ALA A 219 -0.01 16.46 1.61
C ALA A 219 0.65 15.96 0.31
N LEU A 220 1.24 14.76 0.34
CA LEU A 220 1.81 14.10 -0.85
C LEU A 220 0.81 13.92 -2.01
N GLN A 221 -0.49 13.81 -1.72
CA GLN A 221 -1.51 13.64 -2.75
C GLN A 221 -1.56 14.84 -3.71
N TYR A 222 -1.23 16.02 -3.19
CA TYR A 222 -1.19 17.28 -3.92
C TYR A 222 0.22 17.66 -4.34
N ALA A 223 1.25 16.97 -3.86
CA ALA A 223 2.63 17.27 -4.20
C ALA A 223 2.89 17.07 -5.70
N SER A 224 3.81 17.87 -6.24
CA SER A 224 4.31 17.70 -7.60
C SER A 224 4.92 16.30 -7.80
N PRO A 225 4.97 15.78 -9.03
CA PRO A 225 5.62 14.49 -9.32
C PRO A 225 7.09 14.45 -8.84
N ALA A 226 7.79 15.58 -8.88
CA ALA A 226 9.18 15.69 -8.43
C ALA A 226 9.32 15.38 -6.92
N PHE A 227 8.43 15.89 -6.08
CA PHE A 227 8.44 15.58 -4.64
C PHE A 227 8.04 14.13 -4.36
N ARG A 228 7.12 13.56 -5.15
CA ARG A 228 6.75 12.14 -5.03
C ARG A 228 7.85 11.20 -5.55
N ALA A 229 8.78 11.70 -6.35
CA ALA A 229 9.99 10.99 -6.78
C ALA A 229 11.18 11.19 -5.84
N ASN A 230 11.03 11.94 -4.75
CA ASN A 230 12.10 12.17 -3.80
C ASN A 230 12.09 11.15 -2.65
N ARG A 231 13.15 10.34 -2.56
CA ARG A 231 13.29 9.31 -1.52
C ARG A 231 13.25 9.87 -0.10
N GLY A 232 13.90 11.01 0.16
CA GLY A 232 13.94 11.64 1.49
C GLY A 232 12.56 12.13 1.94
N ILE A 233 11.83 12.81 1.06
CA ILE A 233 10.46 13.26 1.31
C ILE A 233 9.53 12.08 1.58
N ILE A 234 9.57 11.04 0.74
CA ILE A 234 8.74 9.84 0.93
C ILE A 234 9.09 9.16 2.25
N ARG A 235 10.38 9.03 2.58
CA ARG A 235 10.82 8.49 3.87
C ARG A 235 10.25 9.28 5.06
N LEU A 236 10.35 10.61 5.03
CA LEU A 236 9.81 11.48 6.09
C LEU A 236 8.29 11.32 6.23
N ALA A 237 7.57 11.18 5.11
CA ALA A 237 6.13 10.93 5.12
C ALA A 237 5.79 9.54 5.69
N MET A 238 6.61 8.53 5.38
CA MET A 238 6.46 7.17 5.88
C MET A 238 6.74 7.03 7.38
N GLU A 239 7.46 7.96 8.01
CA GLU A 239 7.58 8.01 9.47
C GLU A 239 6.23 8.24 10.16
N GLN A 240 5.26 8.84 9.47
CA GLN A 240 3.90 9.03 9.98
C GLN A 240 2.98 7.86 9.63
N ASP A 241 2.99 7.42 8.37
CA ASP A 241 2.14 6.34 7.86
C ASP A 241 2.77 5.71 6.62
N TRP A 242 2.93 4.38 6.64
CA TRP A 242 3.46 3.61 5.51
C TRP A 242 2.71 3.85 4.20
N ARG A 243 1.42 4.20 4.25
CA ARG A 243 0.57 4.46 3.07
C ARG A 243 1.07 5.61 2.21
N ALA A 244 1.95 6.47 2.73
CA ALA A 244 2.66 7.47 1.95
C ALA A 244 3.40 6.87 0.75
N LEU A 245 3.87 5.61 0.86
CA LEU A 245 4.53 4.89 -0.24
C LEU A 245 3.61 4.73 -1.46
N GLU A 246 2.28 4.64 -1.29
CA GLU A 246 1.35 4.51 -2.41
C GLU A 246 1.37 5.72 -3.35
N LEU A 247 1.70 6.89 -2.80
CA LEU A 247 1.77 8.15 -3.53
C LEU A 247 3.14 8.39 -4.15
N ALA A 248 4.14 7.57 -3.81
CA ALA A 248 5.48 7.69 -4.37
C ALA A 248 5.50 7.32 -5.85
N SER A 249 6.54 7.80 -6.54
CA SER A 249 6.85 7.39 -7.92
C SER A 249 6.93 5.85 -8.06
N PRO A 250 6.63 5.28 -9.24
CA PRO A 250 6.73 3.83 -9.48
C PRO A 250 8.09 3.24 -9.08
N GLU A 251 9.18 3.97 -9.31
CA GLU A 251 10.54 3.55 -8.98
C GLU A 251 10.73 3.42 -7.47
N LEU A 252 10.28 4.42 -6.70
CA LEU A 252 10.37 4.40 -5.24
C LEU A 252 9.42 3.40 -4.59
N ARG A 253 8.29 3.08 -5.24
CA ARG A 253 7.40 1.98 -4.80
C ARG A 253 8.05 0.60 -4.92
N ALA A 254 9.07 0.47 -5.77
CA ALA A 254 9.88 -0.74 -5.90
C ALA A 254 11.20 -0.68 -5.10
N ASP A 255 11.49 0.45 -4.42
CA ASP A 255 12.69 0.59 -3.60
C ASP A 255 12.61 -0.34 -2.39
N ARG A 256 13.60 -1.24 -2.28
CA ARG A 256 13.62 -2.31 -1.29
C ARG A 256 13.67 -1.79 0.15
N ASP A 257 14.34 -0.68 0.40
CA ASP A 257 14.50 -0.14 1.74
C ASP A 257 13.22 0.55 2.20
N LEU A 258 12.60 1.33 1.30
CA LEU A 258 11.29 1.93 1.57
C LEU A 258 10.22 0.86 1.76
N VAL A 259 10.17 -0.16 0.88
CA VAL A 259 9.21 -1.26 1.03
C VAL A 259 9.43 -2.00 2.34
N ARG A 260 10.69 -2.31 2.72
CA ARG A 260 10.98 -2.94 4.01
C ARG A 260 10.45 -2.11 5.18
N MET A 261 10.68 -0.80 5.16
CA MET A 261 10.17 0.11 6.19
C MET A 261 8.63 0.10 6.26
N ALA A 262 7.94 0.05 5.13
CA ALA A 262 6.48 -0.08 5.10
C ALA A 262 6.01 -1.41 5.71
N LEU A 263 6.69 -2.52 5.35
CA LEU A 263 6.35 -3.86 5.83
C LEU A 263 6.61 -4.06 7.33
N GLU A 264 7.60 -3.36 7.89
CA GLU A 264 7.88 -3.35 9.33
C GLU A 264 6.75 -2.67 10.12
N GLN A 265 6.12 -1.63 9.55
CA GLN A 265 4.95 -0.99 10.16
C GLN A 265 3.68 -1.82 9.99
N ASP A 266 3.42 -2.32 8.79
CA ASP A 266 2.24 -3.13 8.46
C ASP A 266 2.57 -4.17 7.38
N GLY A 267 2.55 -5.46 7.74
CA GLY A 267 2.82 -6.57 6.82
C GLY A 267 1.80 -6.65 5.69
N LEU A 268 0.60 -6.07 5.85
CA LEU A 268 -0.40 -6.00 4.78
C LEU A 268 -0.05 -4.96 3.71
N ALA A 269 0.94 -4.09 3.94
CA ALA A 269 1.42 -3.14 2.94
C ALA A 269 1.89 -3.82 1.65
N LEU A 270 2.26 -5.10 1.71
CA LEU A 270 2.59 -5.94 0.56
C LEU A 270 1.48 -5.94 -0.53
N GLU A 271 0.21 -5.71 -0.17
CA GLU A 271 -0.91 -5.57 -1.11
C GLU A 271 -0.75 -4.41 -2.09
N ARG A 272 -0.02 -3.37 -1.69
CA ARG A 272 0.03 -2.08 -2.40
C ARG A 272 1.33 -1.90 -3.19
N VAL A 273 2.29 -2.79 -2.96
CA VAL A 273 3.58 -2.81 -3.64
C VAL A 273 3.45 -3.50 -5.01
N PRO A 274 4.21 -3.11 -6.04
CA PRO A 274 4.30 -3.78 -7.33
C PRO A 274 4.59 -5.30 -7.24
N LEU A 275 4.15 -6.05 -8.25
CA LEU A 275 4.22 -7.51 -8.29
C LEU A 275 5.66 -8.04 -8.25
N GLU A 276 6.59 -7.30 -8.85
CA GLU A 276 8.01 -7.57 -8.89
C GLU A 276 8.56 -7.78 -7.47
N VAL A 277 8.16 -6.90 -6.55
CA VAL A 277 8.58 -6.93 -5.16
C VAL A 277 7.86 -8.01 -4.37
N ARG A 278 6.58 -8.30 -4.69
CA ARG A 278 5.86 -9.44 -4.08
C ARG A 278 6.44 -10.79 -4.44
N ASN A 279 7.36 -10.84 -5.41
CA ASN A 279 8.09 -12.03 -5.79
C ASN A 279 9.46 -12.14 -5.09
N GLU A 280 9.87 -11.12 -4.34
CA GLU A 280 11.12 -11.11 -3.58
C GLU A 280 10.91 -11.81 -2.22
N ARG A 281 11.51 -13.00 -2.09
CA ARG A 281 11.42 -13.82 -0.89
C ARG A 281 11.78 -13.06 0.42
N PRO A 282 12.88 -12.28 0.49
CA PRO A 282 13.25 -11.63 1.76
C PRO A 282 12.23 -10.60 2.26
N LEU A 283 11.63 -9.84 1.34
CA LEU A 283 10.62 -8.83 1.69
C LEU A 283 9.31 -9.49 2.09
N VAL A 284 8.88 -10.52 1.34
CA VAL A 284 7.67 -11.28 1.67
C VAL A 284 7.84 -12.01 3.00
N LEU A 285 9.03 -12.53 3.31
CA LEU A 285 9.32 -13.13 4.62
C LEU A 285 9.18 -12.10 5.75
N ALA A 286 9.73 -10.88 5.58
CA ALA A 286 9.56 -9.81 6.56
C ALA A 286 8.07 -9.44 6.76
N ALA A 287 7.32 -9.33 5.66
CA ALA A 287 5.88 -9.08 5.70
C ALA A 287 5.11 -10.17 6.46
N VAL A 288 5.43 -11.44 6.18
CA VAL A 288 4.82 -12.60 6.84
C VAL A 288 5.19 -12.65 8.31
N GLN A 289 6.45 -12.37 8.68
CA GLN A 289 6.90 -12.32 10.08
C GLN A 289 6.17 -11.25 10.89
N GLN A 290 5.80 -10.13 10.26
CA GLN A 290 5.00 -9.09 10.89
C GLN A 290 3.52 -9.48 10.98
N ASN A 291 2.94 -10.00 9.89
CA ASN A 291 1.56 -10.49 9.85
C ASN A 291 1.43 -11.66 8.86
N TRP A 292 1.09 -12.84 9.38
CA TRP A 292 0.88 -14.06 8.60
C TRP A 292 -0.11 -13.90 7.43
N GLN A 293 -1.07 -12.99 7.51
CA GLN A 293 -2.05 -12.74 6.44
C GLN A 293 -1.40 -12.15 5.19
N ALA A 294 -0.22 -11.54 5.29
CA ALA A 294 0.54 -11.02 4.16
C ALA A 294 0.85 -12.11 3.10
N LEU A 295 0.92 -13.38 3.53
CA LEU A 295 1.14 -14.53 2.64
C LEU A 295 0.13 -14.58 1.49
N ARG A 296 -1.11 -14.11 1.69
CA ARG A 296 -2.15 -14.10 0.63
C ARG A 296 -1.78 -13.25 -0.59
N PHE A 297 -0.94 -12.24 -0.39
CA PHE A 297 -0.50 -11.31 -1.44
C PHE A 297 0.79 -11.74 -2.13
N ALA A 298 1.49 -12.74 -1.58
CA ALA A 298 2.67 -13.30 -2.19
C ALA A 298 2.33 -14.03 -3.51
N THR A 299 3.31 -14.09 -4.41
CA THR A 299 3.16 -14.83 -5.67
C THR A 299 2.91 -16.32 -5.41
N VAL A 300 2.25 -17.00 -6.36
CA VAL A 300 2.00 -18.45 -6.25
C VAL A 300 3.29 -19.24 -5.97
N ARG A 301 4.39 -18.83 -6.60
CA ARG A 301 5.73 -19.39 -6.36
C ARG A 301 6.13 -19.35 -4.89
N LEU A 302 5.98 -18.19 -4.24
CA LEU A 302 6.35 -18.03 -2.83
C LEU A 302 5.32 -18.67 -1.88
N ARG A 303 4.05 -18.73 -2.26
CA ARG A 303 3.04 -19.51 -1.50
C ARG A 303 3.29 -21.03 -1.57
N GLY A 304 4.15 -21.48 -2.47
CA GLY A 304 4.68 -22.85 -2.55
C GLY A 304 6.02 -23.04 -1.84
N ASP A 305 6.60 -21.97 -1.25
CA ASP A 305 7.82 -22.07 -0.44
C ASP A 305 7.45 -22.59 0.96
N ARG A 306 7.93 -23.80 1.25
CA ARG A 306 7.65 -24.51 2.51
C ARG A 306 8.06 -23.68 3.73
N ASP A 307 9.23 -23.06 3.70
CA ASP A 307 9.78 -22.34 4.86
C ASP A 307 8.98 -21.06 5.13
N LEU A 308 8.59 -20.37 4.05
CA LEU A 308 7.78 -19.15 4.14
C LEU A 308 6.38 -19.45 4.66
N VAL A 309 5.73 -20.50 4.12
CA VAL A 309 4.43 -20.95 4.61
C VAL A 309 4.54 -21.40 6.07
N TRP A 310 5.59 -22.12 6.43
CA TRP A 310 5.81 -22.54 7.80
C TRP A 310 5.97 -21.34 8.76
N ALA A 311 6.71 -20.31 8.37
CA ALA A 311 6.81 -19.07 9.15
C ALA A 311 5.45 -18.40 9.40
N ALA A 312 4.54 -18.44 8.43
CA ALA A 312 3.17 -17.96 8.59
C ALA A 312 2.34 -18.89 9.50
N VAL A 313 2.47 -20.21 9.34
CA VAL A 313 1.78 -21.24 10.14
C VAL A 313 2.18 -21.17 11.62
N LEU A 314 3.43 -20.82 11.92
CA LEU A 314 3.90 -20.64 13.29
C LEU A 314 3.11 -19.55 14.03
N GLN A 315 2.65 -18.51 13.33
CA GLN A 315 1.78 -17.47 13.91
C GLN A 315 0.31 -17.87 13.91
N SER A 316 -0.19 -18.43 12.81
CA SER A 316 -1.56 -18.92 12.69
C SER A 316 -1.66 -20.05 11.69
N THR A 317 -2.26 -21.16 12.11
CA THR A 317 -2.51 -22.32 11.24
C THR A 317 -3.46 -22.02 10.08
N ASP A 318 -4.21 -20.92 10.16
CA ASP A 318 -5.07 -20.45 9.07
C ASP A 318 -4.28 -19.94 7.87
N ALA A 319 -2.97 -19.72 8.01
CA ALA A 319 -2.08 -19.42 6.89
C ALA A 319 -2.04 -20.54 5.84
N LEU A 320 -2.31 -21.79 6.23
CA LEU A 320 -2.35 -22.94 5.32
C LEU A 320 -3.37 -22.76 4.19
N GLN A 321 -4.42 -21.96 4.40
CA GLN A 321 -5.42 -21.69 3.36
C GLN A 321 -4.82 -21.01 2.11
N PHE A 322 -3.74 -20.25 2.28
CA PHE A 322 -3.08 -19.51 1.20
C PHE A 322 -1.99 -20.33 0.52
N ALA A 323 -1.52 -21.41 1.15
CA ALA A 323 -0.51 -22.30 0.60
C ALA A 323 -0.99 -22.99 -0.69
N THR A 324 -0.04 -23.39 -1.53
CA THR A 324 -0.38 -24.09 -2.77
C THR A 324 -0.95 -25.49 -2.50
N LYS A 325 -1.60 -26.09 -3.50
CA LYS A 325 -2.21 -27.41 -3.36
C LYS A 325 -1.16 -28.48 -3.02
N GLU A 326 0.04 -28.33 -3.55
CA GLU A 326 1.17 -29.23 -3.34
C GLU A 326 1.61 -29.21 -1.86
N LEU A 327 1.77 -28.03 -1.25
CA LEU A 327 2.10 -27.92 0.17
C LEU A 327 0.96 -28.37 1.07
N ARG A 328 -0.30 -28.19 0.66
CA ARG A 328 -1.46 -28.75 1.38
C ARG A 328 -1.57 -30.27 1.27
N ALA A 329 -0.85 -30.88 0.35
CA ALA A 329 -0.67 -32.33 0.22
C ALA A 329 0.64 -32.81 0.88
N ASP A 330 1.46 -31.91 1.44
CA ASP A 330 2.67 -32.30 2.17
C ASP A 330 2.29 -32.82 3.57
N ARG A 331 2.38 -34.15 3.69
CA ARG A 331 2.07 -34.85 4.94
C ARG A 331 2.88 -34.35 6.12
N THR A 332 4.16 -34.03 5.93
CA THR A 332 5.05 -33.64 7.04
C THR A 332 4.68 -32.28 7.58
N LEU A 333 4.48 -31.30 6.69
CA LEU A 333 4.06 -29.94 7.06
C LEU A 333 2.68 -29.95 7.74
N LEU A 334 1.74 -30.74 7.22
CA LEU A 334 0.41 -30.88 7.85
C LEU A 334 0.48 -31.60 9.19
N MET A 335 1.33 -32.62 9.34
CA MET A 335 1.53 -33.32 10.61
C MET A 335 2.05 -32.37 11.69
N ASP A 336 2.97 -31.47 11.35
CA ASP A 336 3.51 -30.47 12.27
C ASP A 336 2.48 -29.37 12.58
N ALA A 337 1.69 -28.94 11.59
CA ALA A 337 0.61 -27.98 11.80
C ALA A 337 -0.52 -28.54 12.68
N VAL A 338 -0.91 -29.81 12.46
CA VAL A 338 -1.94 -30.51 13.24
C VAL A 338 -1.54 -30.69 14.70
N GLN A 339 -0.26 -30.93 14.98
CA GLN A 339 0.25 -30.98 16.35
C GLN A 339 0.07 -29.66 17.11
N ARG A 340 0.08 -28.53 16.40
CA ARG A 340 -0.15 -27.20 16.99
C ARG A 340 -1.63 -26.86 17.09
N ASN A 341 -2.40 -27.16 16.05
CA ASN A 341 -3.84 -26.92 15.98
C ASN A 341 -4.53 -28.04 15.19
N GLY A 342 -5.42 -28.79 15.85
CA GLY A 342 -6.14 -29.91 15.24
C GLY A 342 -7.00 -29.48 14.03
N LEU A 343 -7.50 -28.25 14.01
CA LEU A 343 -8.27 -27.72 12.88
C LEU A 343 -7.45 -27.49 11.62
N ALA A 344 -6.12 -27.57 11.67
CA ALA A 344 -5.26 -27.48 10.48
C ALA A 344 -5.63 -28.55 9.43
N LEU A 345 -6.24 -29.67 9.84
CA LEU A 345 -6.71 -30.74 8.96
C LEU A 345 -7.69 -30.23 7.89
N ARG A 346 -8.45 -29.16 8.17
CA ARG A 346 -9.43 -28.58 7.22
C ARG A 346 -8.80 -28.09 5.92
N TYR A 347 -7.52 -27.73 5.97
CA TYR A 347 -6.78 -27.22 4.82
C TYR A 347 -6.04 -28.32 4.06
N ALA A 348 -5.92 -29.52 4.63
CA ALA A 348 -5.23 -30.63 4.01
C ALA A 348 -5.92 -31.09 2.72
N SER A 349 -5.15 -31.64 1.80
CA SER A 349 -5.68 -32.30 0.60
C SER A 349 -6.65 -33.43 0.97
N GLU A 350 -7.56 -33.79 0.06
CA GLU A 350 -8.53 -34.88 0.28
C GLU A 350 -7.85 -36.20 0.67
N GLY A 351 -6.73 -36.54 0.01
CA GLY A 351 -5.96 -37.73 0.35
C GLY A 351 -5.42 -37.72 1.78
N LEU A 352 -4.93 -36.56 2.27
CA LEU A 352 -4.46 -36.44 3.65
C LEU A 352 -5.60 -36.37 4.68
N ARG A 353 -6.78 -35.88 4.31
CA ARG A 353 -7.98 -36.00 5.16
C ARG A 353 -8.48 -37.44 5.29
N ALA A 354 -8.01 -38.34 4.41
CA ALA A 354 -8.19 -39.78 4.48
C ALA A 354 -7.00 -40.52 5.13
N ASP A 355 -5.95 -39.81 5.57
CA ASP A 355 -4.86 -40.40 6.33
C ASP A 355 -5.30 -40.64 7.78
N ARG A 356 -5.38 -41.93 8.14
CA ARG A 356 -5.82 -42.39 9.46
C ARG A 356 -4.99 -41.77 10.60
N ASP A 357 -3.66 -41.74 10.48
CA ASP A 357 -2.79 -41.31 11.57
C ASP A 357 -2.86 -39.80 11.76
N LEU A 358 -2.91 -39.05 10.66
CA LEU A 358 -3.07 -37.60 10.69
C LEU A 358 -4.44 -37.22 11.28
N ALA A 359 -5.52 -37.88 10.83
CA ALA A 359 -6.87 -37.67 11.34
C ALA A 359 -6.98 -38.00 12.83
N LEU A 360 -6.42 -39.13 13.29
CA LEU A 360 -6.42 -39.49 14.72
C LEU A 360 -5.68 -38.45 15.57
N LYS A 361 -4.54 -37.92 15.09
CA LYS A 361 -3.82 -36.87 15.81
C LYS A 361 -4.60 -35.55 15.83
N ALA A 362 -5.24 -35.18 14.73
CA ALA A 362 -6.05 -33.96 14.64
C ALA A 362 -7.24 -33.99 15.59
N VAL A 363 -8.00 -35.09 15.59
CA VAL A 363 -9.17 -35.25 16.47
C VAL A 363 -8.77 -35.31 17.95
N ARG A 364 -7.61 -35.90 18.27
CA ARG A 364 -7.06 -35.89 19.64
C ARG A 364 -6.66 -34.49 20.09
N GLN A 365 -6.10 -33.69 19.19
CA GLN A 365 -5.73 -32.32 19.51
C GLN A 365 -6.96 -31.42 19.67
N GLU A 366 -7.92 -31.54 18.75
CA GLU A 366 -9.17 -30.80 18.80
C GLU A 366 -10.32 -31.62 18.22
N ALA A 367 -11.33 -31.94 19.05
CA ALA A 367 -12.41 -32.83 18.67
C ALA A 367 -13.25 -32.32 17.46
N LYS A 368 -13.34 -30.99 17.29
CA LYS A 368 -13.98 -30.35 16.13
C LYS A 368 -13.31 -30.69 14.79
N ALA A 369 -12.05 -31.12 14.81
CA ALA A 369 -11.36 -31.57 13.60
C ALA A 369 -12.04 -32.79 12.93
N LEU A 370 -12.90 -33.51 13.66
CA LEU A 370 -13.66 -34.64 13.12
C LEU A 370 -14.56 -34.23 11.94
N GLU A 371 -15.09 -33.00 11.93
CA GLU A 371 -15.90 -32.43 10.83
C GLU A 371 -15.12 -32.37 9.50
N HIS A 372 -13.78 -32.37 9.57
CA HIS A 372 -12.89 -32.23 8.43
C HIS A 372 -12.25 -33.56 8.01
N VAL A 373 -12.48 -34.65 8.74
CA VAL A 373 -12.01 -35.99 8.35
C VAL A 373 -12.84 -36.48 7.16
N SER A 374 -12.23 -37.22 6.24
CA SER A 374 -12.96 -37.81 5.11
C SER A 374 -14.08 -38.75 5.58
N GLN A 375 -15.21 -38.75 4.86
CA GLN A 375 -16.35 -39.63 5.18
C GLN A 375 -15.98 -41.12 5.15
N ALA A 376 -15.09 -41.52 4.23
CA ALA A 376 -14.60 -42.89 4.14
C ALA A 376 -13.87 -43.35 5.41
N LEU A 377 -13.13 -42.46 6.08
CA LEU A 377 -12.50 -42.77 7.36
C LEU A 377 -13.48 -42.76 8.52
N THR A 378 -14.45 -41.84 8.55
CA THR A 378 -15.42 -41.78 9.64
C THR A 378 -16.35 -42.99 9.65
N GLN A 379 -16.65 -43.56 8.48
CA GLN A 379 -17.39 -44.82 8.34
C GLN A 379 -16.55 -46.06 8.72
N ASN A 380 -15.23 -45.94 8.90
CA ASN A 380 -14.37 -47.08 9.20
C ASN A 380 -14.50 -47.49 10.68
N PRO A 381 -14.98 -48.71 11.00
CA PRO A 381 -15.19 -49.14 12.39
C PRO A 381 -13.90 -49.17 13.22
N SER A 382 -12.75 -49.43 12.58
CA SER A 382 -11.46 -49.47 13.27
C SER A 382 -10.96 -48.08 13.69
N PHE A 383 -11.32 -47.04 12.93
CA PHE A 383 -11.02 -45.64 13.26
C PHE A 383 -11.90 -45.16 14.41
N VAL A 384 -13.22 -45.41 14.34
CA VAL A 384 -14.18 -45.06 15.41
C VAL A 384 -13.83 -45.76 16.73
N LYS A 385 -13.47 -47.05 16.68
CA LYS A 385 -13.02 -47.79 17.88
C LYS A 385 -11.74 -47.20 18.50
N ALA A 386 -10.81 -46.73 17.66
CA ALA A 386 -9.58 -46.10 18.11
C ALA A 386 -9.80 -44.74 18.78
N LEU A 387 -10.90 -44.04 18.46
CA LEU A 387 -11.33 -42.82 19.16
C LEU A 387 -12.02 -43.15 20.50
N ARG A 388 -12.89 -44.17 20.55
CA ARG A 388 -13.61 -44.58 21.78
C ARG A 388 -12.71 -45.09 22.90
N GLY A 389 -11.63 -45.80 22.56
CA GLY A 389 -10.78 -46.50 23.54
C GLY A 389 -10.10 -45.60 24.59
N ARG A 390 -10.24 -44.27 24.51
CA ARG A 390 -9.65 -43.31 25.46
C ARG A 390 -10.65 -42.29 26.06
N GLY A 391 -11.96 -42.44 25.84
CA GLY A 391 -12.99 -41.61 26.50
C GLY A 391 -13.17 -40.19 25.95
N GLU A 392 -12.59 -39.88 24.79
CA GLU A 392 -12.52 -38.52 24.24
C GLU A 392 -13.32 -38.46 22.92
N ALA A 393 -14.26 -37.51 22.82
CA ALA A 393 -15.29 -37.33 21.77
C ALA A 393 -16.65 -38.04 21.96
N VAL A 394 -16.94 -38.61 23.14
CA VAL A 394 -18.24 -39.26 23.45
C VAL A 394 -19.46 -38.35 23.19
N HIS A 395 -19.34 -37.04 23.42
CA HIS A 395 -20.43 -36.09 23.21
C HIS A 395 -20.73 -35.76 21.74
N LEU A 396 -19.75 -35.87 20.81
CA LEU A 396 -19.98 -35.64 19.38
C LEU A 396 -20.59 -36.86 18.67
N PHE A 397 -20.41 -38.06 19.24
CA PHE A 397 -20.95 -39.29 18.66
C PHE A 397 -22.43 -39.55 19.00
N GLY A 398 -23.03 -38.86 19.97
CA GLY A 398 -24.45 -38.99 20.28
C GLY A 398 -25.35 -38.55 19.11
N ASP A 399 -24.98 -37.46 18.45
CA ASP A 399 -25.67 -36.94 17.26
C ASP A 399 -25.24 -37.70 15.99
N TRP A 400 -23.96 -38.09 15.90
CA TRP A 400 -23.44 -38.82 14.73
C TRP A 400 -23.98 -40.25 14.59
N GLU A 401 -24.11 -41.02 15.69
CA GLU A 401 -24.76 -42.35 15.64
C GLU A 401 -26.24 -42.23 15.29
N SER A 402 -26.94 -41.16 15.69
CA SER A 402 -28.35 -41.00 15.35
C SER A 402 -28.56 -40.57 13.89
N GLU A 403 -27.66 -39.80 13.28
CA GLU A 403 -27.70 -39.48 11.84
C GLU A 403 -27.17 -40.60 10.93
N ALA A 404 -26.07 -41.26 11.32
CA ALA A 404 -25.53 -42.39 10.56
C ALA A 404 -26.46 -43.59 10.61
N ARG A 405 -27.11 -43.86 11.76
CA ARG A 405 -28.12 -44.90 11.90
C ARG A 405 -29.41 -44.55 11.16
N ARG A 406 -29.87 -43.29 11.18
CA ARG A 406 -31.00 -42.86 10.32
C ARG A 406 -30.69 -42.98 8.83
N SER A 407 -29.47 -42.67 8.39
CA SER A 407 -29.09 -42.80 6.98
C SER A 407 -28.97 -44.26 6.55
N ALA A 408 -28.37 -45.12 7.38
CA ALA A 408 -28.29 -46.55 7.13
C ALA A 408 -29.66 -47.24 7.21
N GLU A 409 -30.53 -46.83 8.14
CA GLU A 409 -31.92 -47.30 8.22
C GLU A 409 -32.76 -46.82 7.04
N LYS A 410 -32.51 -45.61 6.52
CA LYS A 410 -33.14 -45.11 5.29
C LYS A 410 -32.68 -45.88 4.05
N GLU A 411 -31.38 -46.14 3.90
CA GLU A 411 -30.87 -46.98 2.80
C GLU A 411 -31.38 -48.42 2.88
N LEU A 412 -31.47 -49.02 4.08
CA LEU A 412 -32.09 -50.32 4.28
C LEU A 412 -33.60 -50.31 4.01
N PHE A 413 -34.30 -49.24 4.37
CA PHE A 413 -35.73 -49.06 4.11
C PHE A 413 -36.01 -48.91 2.60
N ASP A 414 -35.21 -48.11 1.88
CA ASP A 414 -35.31 -47.92 0.43
C ASP A 414 -34.92 -49.22 -0.32
N GLN A 415 -34.00 -50.03 0.23
CA GLN A 415 -33.61 -51.31 -0.36
C GLN A 415 -34.66 -52.44 -0.14
N TYR A 416 -35.42 -52.40 0.96
CA TYR A 416 -36.41 -53.44 1.31
C TYR A 416 -37.87 -53.07 1.01
N ASN A 417 -38.16 -51.85 0.53
CA ASN A 417 -39.52 -51.43 0.20
C ASN A 417 -39.62 -50.83 -1.22
N PRO A 418 -39.69 -51.65 -2.29
CA PRO A 418 -39.74 -51.17 -3.67
C PRO A 418 -41.12 -50.62 -4.10
N PHE A 419 -42.00 -50.24 -3.17
CA PHE A 419 -43.39 -49.86 -3.45
C PHE A 419 -43.84 -48.50 -2.84
N VAL A 420 -42.91 -47.56 -2.65
CA VAL A 420 -43.26 -46.14 -2.38
C VAL A 420 -42.61 -45.24 -3.40
#